data_AF-A0A166RAW6-F1
#
_entry.id   AF-A0A166RAW6-F1
#
_cell.length_a   1.000
_cell.length_b   1.000
_cell.length_c   1.000
_cell.angle_alpha   90.00
_cell.angle_beta   90.00
_cell.angle_gamma   90.00
#
_symmetry.space_group_name_H-M   'P 1'
#
loop_
_entity.id
_entity.type
_entity.pdbx_description
1 polymer ?
#
loop_
_entity_poly.entity_id
_entity_poly.type
_entity_poly.pdbx_seq_one_letter_code
_entity_poly.pdbx_strand_id
1 'polypeptide(L)'
;MVSECYQSGASLRLHLAGSPTTVELEVVQAFTPFTWSQVLLVKLSIQSPTALPSPFILKTFDPRFIGERLKTSPWSSSGEAKAVRSRILEVDPNFRGSREPGYDDDSDDEDFVKPPMEKVLEEWEEYWWQYSAKQHQNESSAYAALPFLQGNGIPRCYGSGTMDLPGRAICPRALLLEYIQGSKTLRDVHPSAVGDALVKSLITTVELMQERVMHDDMNPGNILFSPGDRPTRAVLIDFGNAVMRRDGRSDENWHDSNDDLHAMKICLRVYLKINLT
;
A
#
# COMPACT_ATOMS: atom_id res chain seq x y z
N MET A 1 0.36 10.13 -15.73
CA MET A 1 0.36 11.57 -15.34
C MET A 1 0.04 11.67 -13.87
N VAL A 2 0.73 12.50 -13.10
CA VAL A 2 0.37 12.79 -11.70
C VAL A 2 -0.77 13.80 -11.72
N SER A 3 -1.89 13.48 -11.07
CA SER A 3 -3.02 14.41 -10.92
C SER A 3 -2.57 15.70 -10.25
N GLU A 4 -3.17 16.83 -10.65
CA GLU A 4 -2.89 18.15 -10.07
C GLU A 4 -2.92 18.14 -8.53
N CYS A 5 -3.79 17.35 -7.90
CA CYS A 5 -3.87 17.29 -6.44
C CYS A 5 -2.69 16.59 -5.76
N TYR A 6 -1.86 15.83 -6.47
CA TYR A 6 -0.70 15.12 -5.92
C TYR A 6 0.64 15.62 -6.48
N GLN A 7 0.65 16.75 -7.18
CA GLN A 7 1.88 17.36 -7.66
C GLN A 7 2.64 18.07 -6.53
N SER A 8 3.95 18.24 -6.71
CA SER A 8 4.77 19.00 -5.77
C SER A 8 4.21 20.43 -5.60
N GLY A 9 4.15 20.90 -4.36
CA GLY A 9 3.54 22.17 -3.97
C GLY A 9 2.01 22.12 -3.79
N ALA A 10 1.34 21.01 -4.11
CA ALA A 10 -0.09 20.87 -3.86
C ALA A 10 -0.39 20.84 -2.35
N SER A 11 -1.49 21.49 -1.95
CA SER A 11 -2.00 21.46 -0.58
C SER A 11 -3.05 20.37 -0.44
N LEU A 12 -2.93 19.57 0.61
CA LEU A 12 -3.81 18.47 0.95
C LEU A 12 -4.40 18.66 2.34
N ARG A 13 -5.62 18.17 2.54
CA ARG A 13 -6.29 18.14 3.86
C ARG A 13 -6.50 16.70 4.27
N LEU A 14 -6.05 16.36 5.47
CA LEU A 14 -6.10 15.01 6.03
C LEU A 14 -6.82 15.04 7.38
N HIS A 15 -7.87 14.25 7.50
CA HIS A 15 -8.53 13.97 8.77
C HIS A 15 -7.83 12.79 9.45
N LEU A 16 -7.23 13.03 10.61
CA LEU A 16 -6.52 11.98 11.34
C LEU A 16 -7.50 11.03 12.03
N ALA A 17 -7.27 9.72 11.91
CA ALA A 17 -8.10 8.72 12.57
C ALA A 17 -8.02 8.86 14.10
N GLY A 18 -9.16 8.77 14.78
CA GLY A 18 -9.23 8.91 16.25
C GLY A 18 -9.00 10.33 16.77
N SER A 19 -8.93 11.34 15.91
CA SER A 19 -8.76 12.74 16.29
C SER A 19 -9.77 13.62 15.54
N PRO A 20 -10.34 14.67 16.17
CA PRO A 20 -11.12 15.67 15.44
C PRO A 20 -10.24 16.61 14.58
N THR A 21 -8.92 16.48 14.69
CA THR A 21 -7.96 17.38 14.05
C THR A 21 -7.84 17.07 12.56
N THR A 22 -8.03 18.12 11.75
CA THR A 22 -7.65 18.12 10.34
C THR A 22 -6.29 18.78 10.21
N VAL A 23 -5.36 18.13 9.51
CA VAL A 23 -4.03 18.70 9.22
C VAL A 23 -3.94 19.10 7.77
N GLU A 24 -3.25 20.21 7.53
CA GLU A 24 -2.90 20.66 6.19
C GLU A 24 -1.48 20.21 5.86
N LEU A 25 -1.32 19.65 4.69
CA LEU A 25 -0.09 19.05 4.21
C LEU A 25 0.30 19.67 2.88
N GLU A 26 1.59 19.95 2.71
CA GLU A 26 2.15 20.33 1.42
C GLU A 26 2.87 19.10 0.83
N VAL A 27 2.53 18.76 -0.41
CA VAL A 27 3.22 17.70 -1.16
C VAL A 27 4.61 18.18 -1.53
N VAL A 28 5.64 17.54 -0.99
CA VAL A 28 7.03 17.79 -1.37
C VAL A 28 7.35 17.04 -2.65
N GLN A 29 7.00 15.76 -2.71
CA GLN A 29 7.30 14.87 -3.83
C GLN A 29 6.26 13.76 -3.96
N ALA A 30 5.89 13.41 -5.18
CA ALA A 30 5.18 12.15 -5.48
C ALA A 30 6.17 11.08 -5.96
N PHE A 31 6.04 9.86 -5.46
CA PHE A 31 6.82 8.71 -5.94
C PHE A 31 6.01 7.99 -7.02
N THR A 32 6.48 8.07 -8.25
CA THR A 32 5.77 7.58 -9.45
C THR A 32 6.58 6.53 -10.20
N PRO A 33 5.95 5.64 -10.98
CA PRO A 33 4.50 5.56 -11.25
C PRO A 33 3.69 5.08 -10.04
N PHE A 34 2.44 5.54 -9.92
CA PHE A 34 1.50 4.99 -8.96
C PHE A 34 1.05 3.61 -9.42
N THR A 35 1.09 2.64 -8.50
CA THR A 35 0.65 1.26 -8.74
C THR A 35 -0.72 1.04 -8.11
N TRP A 36 -0.79 0.65 -6.85
CA TRP A 36 -2.03 0.38 -6.12
C TRP A 36 -2.41 1.52 -5.16
N SER A 37 -1.45 2.39 -4.87
CA SER A 37 -1.59 3.53 -3.95
C SER A 37 -0.70 4.68 -4.42
N GLN A 38 -0.94 5.86 -3.87
CA GLN A 38 -0.20 7.07 -4.16
C GLN A 38 0.71 7.35 -2.97
N VAL A 39 2.02 7.22 -3.19
CA VAL A 39 3.03 7.45 -2.16
C VAL A 39 3.56 8.87 -2.34
N LEU A 40 3.38 9.70 -1.30
CA LEU A 40 3.74 11.11 -1.32
C LEU A 40 4.68 11.40 -0.15
N LEU A 41 5.77 12.12 -0.39
CA LEU A 41 6.50 12.82 0.68
C LEU A 41 5.77 14.13 0.95
N VAL A 42 5.35 14.32 2.20
CA VAL A 42 4.62 15.51 2.63
C VAL A 42 5.28 16.17 3.83
N LYS A 43 5.01 17.45 4.02
CA LYS A 43 5.33 18.18 5.24
C LYS A 43 4.08 18.86 5.79
N LEU A 44 4.04 19.10 7.09
CA LEU A 44 2.97 19.88 7.70
C LEU A 44 3.05 21.34 7.21
N SER A 45 1.93 21.88 6.75
CA SER A 45 1.78 23.33 6.59
C SER A 45 1.84 23.95 7.99
N ILE A 46 2.67 24.97 8.17
CA ILE A 46 2.99 25.56 9.49
C ILE A 46 1.69 25.89 10.25
N GLN A 47 1.60 25.53 11.54
CA GLN A 47 0.47 25.65 12.49
C GLN A 47 -0.45 24.43 12.69
N SER A 48 0.00 23.21 12.45
CA SER A 48 -0.71 22.03 12.97
C SER A 48 -0.24 21.70 14.40
N PRO A 49 -1.12 21.66 15.43
CA PRO A 49 -0.75 21.39 16.82
C PRO A 49 -0.41 19.91 17.08
N THR A 50 0.04 19.18 16.07
CA THR A 50 0.24 17.73 16.12
C THR A 50 1.69 17.39 16.42
N ALA A 51 1.92 16.31 17.17
CA ALA A 51 3.25 15.77 17.45
C ALA A 51 3.82 14.95 16.27
N LEU A 52 3.27 15.11 15.06
CA LEU A 52 3.69 14.34 13.90
C LEU A 52 5.07 14.81 13.42
N PRO A 53 5.96 13.89 13.03
CA PRO A 53 7.23 14.26 12.41
C PRO A 53 6.97 14.94 11.06
N SER A 54 7.93 15.73 10.59
CA SER A 54 7.88 16.39 9.29
C SER A 54 9.30 16.46 8.70
N PRO A 55 9.54 15.97 7.47
CA PRO A 55 8.57 15.37 6.56
C PRO A 55 8.24 13.91 6.90
N PHE A 56 7.17 13.37 6.31
CA PHE A 56 6.77 11.97 6.41
C PHE A 56 6.14 11.46 5.11
N ILE A 57 5.98 10.16 4.97
CA ILE A 57 5.30 9.54 3.83
C ILE A 57 3.80 9.49 4.09
N LEU A 58 3.02 10.06 3.18
CA LEU A 58 1.58 9.87 3.09
C LEU A 58 1.28 8.87 1.98
N LYS A 59 0.89 7.65 2.34
CA LYS A 59 0.45 6.64 1.38
C LYS A 59 -1.07 6.64 1.29
N THR A 60 -1.60 7.11 0.17
CA THR A 60 -3.04 7.28 -0.06
C THR A 60 -3.57 6.17 -0.93
N PHE A 61 -4.75 5.65 -0.61
CA PHE A 61 -5.44 4.61 -1.36
C PHE A 61 -6.59 5.25 -2.12
N ASP A 62 -6.27 6.06 -3.15
CA ASP A 62 -7.27 6.68 -4.02
C ASP A 62 -7.54 5.79 -5.24
N PRO A 63 -8.75 5.20 -5.37
CA PRO A 63 -9.10 4.32 -6.47
C PRO A 63 -8.91 4.93 -7.86
N ARG A 64 -8.92 6.26 -7.99
CA ARG A 64 -8.78 6.96 -9.28
C ARG A 64 -7.45 6.70 -9.97
N PHE A 65 -6.40 6.45 -9.19
CA PHE A 65 -5.03 6.37 -9.70
C PHE A 65 -4.41 4.99 -9.51
N ILE A 66 -5.25 3.95 -9.41
CA ILE A 66 -4.79 2.57 -9.48
C ILE A 66 -4.32 2.29 -10.91
N GLY A 67 -3.09 1.82 -11.08
CA GLY A 67 -2.46 1.60 -12.38
C GLY A 67 -3.23 0.61 -13.26
N GLU A 68 -3.76 -0.47 -12.68
CA GLU A 68 -4.59 -1.44 -13.43
C GLU A 68 -5.92 -0.83 -13.86
N ARG A 69 -6.55 -0.01 -13.01
CA ARG A 69 -7.76 0.72 -13.36
C ARG A 69 -7.60 1.59 -14.59
N LEU A 70 -6.46 2.28 -14.71
CA LEU A 70 -6.18 3.16 -15.86
C LEU A 70 -6.18 2.41 -17.20
N LYS A 71 -6.10 1.08 -17.19
CA LYS A 71 -6.19 0.22 -18.37
C LYS A 71 -7.60 -0.30 -18.65
N THR A 72 -8.45 -0.42 -17.63
CA THR A 72 -9.73 -1.16 -17.72
C THR A 72 -10.98 -0.31 -17.55
N SER A 73 -10.98 0.67 -16.65
CA SER A 73 -12.20 1.42 -16.30
C SER A 73 -11.89 2.86 -15.85
N PRO A 74 -12.15 3.88 -16.70
CA PRO A 74 -11.92 5.27 -16.31
C PRO A 74 -12.84 5.66 -15.15
N TRP A 75 -12.34 6.56 -14.30
CA TRP A 75 -13.13 7.08 -13.19
C TRP A 75 -14.21 8.06 -13.62
N SER A 76 -15.37 7.96 -12.95
CA SER A 76 -16.46 8.91 -13.08
C SER A 76 -16.99 9.34 -11.71
N SER A 77 -17.19 10.65 -11.54
CA SER A 77 -17.78 11.21 -10.32
C SER A 77 -19.21 10.72 -10.08
N SER A 78 -19.99 10.56 -11.15
CA SER A 78 -21.36 10.05 -11.09
C SER A 78 -21.42 8.57 -10.69
N GLY A 79 -20.51 7.74 -11.22
CA GLY A 79 -20.37 6.34 -10.83
C GLY A 79 -19.97 6.19 -9.37
N GLU A 80 -18.96 6.95 -8.91
CA GLU A 80 -18.52 6.93 -7.52
C GLU A 80 -19.67 7.30 -6.56
N ALA A 81 -20.44 8.35 -6.89
CA ALA A 81 -21.58 8.77 -6.08
C ALA A 81 -22.71 7.74 -6.07
N LYS A 82 -22.95 7.01 -7.18
CA LYS A 82 -23.93 5.91 -7.23
C LYS A 82 -23.47 4.73 -6.38
N ALA A 83 -22.22 4.28 -6.56
CA ALA A 83 -21.64 3.18 -5.80
C ALA A 83 -21.72 3.44 -4.29
N VAL A 84 -21.38 4.65 -3.85
CA VAL A 84 -21.51 5.06 -2.43
C VAL A 84 -22.96 4.95 -1.93
N ARG A 85 -23.95 5.33 -2.72
CA ARG A 85 -25.38 5.25 -2.32
C ARG A 85 -25.90 3.81 -2.26
N SER A 86 -25.40 2.94 -3.14
CA SER A 86 -25.82 1.54 -3.22
C SER A 86 -25.07 0.63 -2.25
N ARG A 87 -23.99 1.13 -1.63
CA ARG A 87 -23.12 0.35 -0.75
C ARG A 87 -23.83 -0.07 0.54
N ILE A 88 -23.79 -1.37 0.80
CA ILE A 88 -24.38 -1.97 2.00
C ILE A 88 -23.33 -2.17 3.11
N LEU A 89 -22.09 -2.52 2.73
CA LEU A 89 -21.00 -2.81 3.67
C LEU A 89 -19.80 -1.88 3.44
N GLU A 90 -19.15 -1.44 4.52
CA GLU A 90 -17.97 -0.57 4.41
C GLU A 90 -16.72 -1.32 3.90
N VAL A 91 -16.52 -2.58 4.24
CA VAL A 91 -15.54 -3.43 3.55
C VAL A 91 -16.19 -4.80 3.49
N ASP A 92 -16.30 -5.37 2.29
CA ASP A 92 -16.79 -6.73 2.14
C ASP A 92 -15.69 -7.70 2.61
N PRO A 93 -15.89 -8.45 3.71
CA PRO A 93 -14.90 -9.40 4.21
C PRO A 93 -14.63 -10.56 3.23
N ASN A 94 -15.54 -10.78 2.27
CA ASN A 94 -15.42 -11.81 1.25
C ASN A 94 -14.90 -11.26 -0.08
N PHE A 95 -14.53 -9.98 -0.17
CA PHE A 95 -14.00 -9.41 -1.41
C PHE A 95 -12.69 -10.10 -1.82
N ARG A 96 -12.70 -10.76 -2.97
CA ARG A 96 -11.55 -11.52 -3.51
C ARG A 96 -10.78 -10.79 -4.61
N GLY A 97 -11.30 -9.69 -5.15
CA GLY A 97 -10.65 -8.94 -6.22
C GLY A 97 -10.46 -9.72 -7.53
N SER A 98 -10.97 -10.94 -7.66
CA SER A 98 -10.79 -11.79 -8.84
C SER A 98 -11.98 -11.75 -9.81
N ARG A 99 -13.15 -11.24 -9.38
CA ARG A 99 -14.35 -11.16 -10.21
C ARG A 99 -14.39 -9.79 -10.90
N GLU A 100 -14.23 -9.77 -12.21
CA GLU A 100 -14.38 -8.55 -13.00
C GLU A 100 -15.86 -8.14 -13.09
N PRO A 101 -16.20 -6.89 -12.78
CA PRO A 101 -17.54 -6.35 -12.99
C PRO A 101 -18.04 -6.49 -14.43
N GLY A 102 -19.32 -6.81 -14.59
CA GLY A 102 -19.95 -6.95 -15.91
C GLY A 102 -19.73 -8.27 -16.64
N TYR A 103 -18.98 -9.22 -16.06
CA TYR A 103 -18.83 -10.58 -16.58
C TYR A 103 -19.31 -11.59 -15.53
N ASP A 104 -20.33 -12.40 -15.89
CA ASP A 104 -20.62 -13.64 -15.17
C ASP A 104 -19.81 -14.76 -15.83
N ASP A 105 -18.83 -15.28 -15.10
CA ASP A 105 -17.93 -16.37 -15.55
C ASP A 105 -18.68 -17.69 -15.80
N ASP A 106 -19.93 -17.79 -15.33
CA ASP A 106 -20.75 -19.01 -15.36
C ASP A 106 -21.85 -19.01 -16.46
N SER A 107 -21.94 -17.99 -17.32
CA SER A 107 -23.03 -17.92 -18.30
C SER A 107 -22.66 -18.46 -19.69
N ASP A 108 -22.75 -19.78 -19.87
CA ASP A 108 -23.10 -20.41 -21.17
C ASP A 108 -24.60 -20.19 -21.52
N ASP A 109 -25.26 -19.29 -20.81
CA ASP A 109 -26.69 -19.03 -20.89
C ASP A 109 -26.98 -18.10 -22.09
N GLU A 110 -27.64 -18.64 -23.12
CA GLU A 110 -28.02 -17.90 -24.33
C GLU A 110 -28.95 -16.71 -24.03
N ASP A 111 -29.55 -16.66 -22.84
CA ASP A 111 -30.43 -15.59 -22.36
C ASP A 111 -29.69 -14.48 -21.55
N PHE A 112 -28.36 -14.46 -21.53
CA PHE A 112 -27.60 -13.43 -20.79
C PHE A 112 -27.85 -12.01 -21.33
N VAL A 113 -28.64 -11.22 -20.60
CA VAL A 113 -28.84 -9.80 -20.87
C VAL A 113 -27.68 -9.01 -20.26
N LYS A 114 -26.80 -8.47 -21.13
CA LYS A 114 -25.71 -7.60 -20.69
C LYS A 114 -26.26 -6.43 -19.86
N PRO A 115 -25.70 -6.17 -18.67
CA PRO A 115 -26.14 -5.06 -17.84
C PRO A 115 -25.94 -3.72 -18.56
N PRO A 116 -26.78 -2.70 -18.30
CA PRO A 116 -26.58 -1.36 -18.82
C PRO A 116 -25.21 -0.82 -18.41
N MET A 117 -24.55 -0.07 -19.30
CA MET A 117 -23.21 0.49 -19.06
C MET A 117 -23.11 1.26 -17.74
N GLU A 118 -24.16 2.01 -17.37
CA GLU A 118 -24.17 2.75 -16.10
C GLU A 118 -24.03 1.85 -14.87
N LYS A 119 -24.63 0.66 -14.89
CA LYS A 119 -24.55 -0.31 -13.81
C LYS A 119 -23.15 -0.92 -13.75
N VAL A 120 -22.57 -1.24 -14.91
CA VAL A 120 -21.19 -1.74 -15.01
C VAL A 120 -20.20 -0.71 -14.44
N LEU A 121 -20.37 0.58 -14.78
CA LEU A 121 -19.53 1.65 -14.23
C LEU A 121 -19.66 1.76 -12.71
N GLU A 122 -20.87 1.67 -12.17
CA GLU A 122 -21.10 1.66 -10.72
C GLU A 122 -20.41 0.48 -10.03
N GLU A 123 -20.53 -0.73 -10.58
CA GLU A 123 -19.88 -1.93 -10.06
C GLU A 123 -18.35 -1.82 -10.11
N TRP A 124 -17.78 -1.19 -11.15
CA TRP A 124 -16.34 -0.90 -11.21
C TRP A 124 -15.88 0.08 -10.13
N GLU A 125 -16.66 1.11 -9.84
CA GLU A 125 -16.32 2.07 -8.78
C GLU A 125 -16.34 1.40 -7.40
N GLU A 126 -17.33 0.54 -7.15
CA GLU A 126 -17.38 -0.26 -5.93
C GLU A 126 -16.22 -1.26 -5.86
N TYR A 127 -15.93 -1.97 -6.95
CA TYR A 127 -14.83 -2.93 -7.03
C TYR A 127 -13.48 -2.29 -6.69
N TRP A 128 -13.13 -1.16 -7.34
CA TRP A 128 -11.86 -0.49 -7.08
C TRP A 128 -11.79 0.13 -5.69
N TRP A 129 -12.93 0.58 -5.18
CA TRP A 129 -13.02 1.05 -3.81
C TRP A 129 -12.77 -0.07 -2.79
N GLN A 130 -13.44 -1.22 -2.93
CA GLN A 130 -13.25 -2.39 -2.06
C GLN A 130 -11.80 -2.88 -2.12
N TYR A 131 -11.20 -2.91 -3.32
CA TYR A 131 -9.81 -3.28 -3.49
C TYR A 131 -8.87 -2.33 -2.73
N SER A 132 -9.04 -1.01 -2.92
CA SER A 132 -8.24 -0.01 -2.22
C SER A 132 -8.41 -0.05 -0.70
N ALA A 133 -9.64 -0.33 -0.23
CA ALA A 133 -9.96 -0.44 1.19
C ALA A 133 -9.29 -1.66 1.82
N LYS A 134 -9.31 -2.80 1.12
CA LYS A 134 -8.63 -4.03 1.54
C LYS A 134 -7.11 -3.85 1.62
N GLN A 135 -6.51 -3.21 0.62
CA GLN A 135 -5.07 -2.91 0.63
C GLN A 135 -4.67 -2.04 1.84
N HIS A 136 -5.44 -0.98 2.11
CA HIS A 136 -5.26 -0.16 3.30
C HIS A 136 -5.40 -0.99 4.59
N GLN A 137 -6.40 -1.86 4.68
CA GLN A 137 -6.65 -2.69 5.85
C GLN A 137 -5.52 -3.69 6.10
N ASN A 138 -5.05 -4.37 5.05
CA ASN A 138 -3.93 -5.30 5.10
C ASN A 138 -2.68 -4.60 5.64
N GLU A 139 -2.30 -3.47 5.03
CA GLU A 139 -1.09 -2.74 5.43
C GLU A 139 -1.20 -2.16 6.84
N SER A 140 -2.36 -1.59 7.20
CA SER A 140 -2.62 -1.10 8.56
C SER A 140 -2.47 -2.22 9.60
N SER A 141 -3.01 -3.40 9.29
CA SER A 141 -2.97 -4.57 10.17
C SER A 141 -1.56 -5.12 10.32
N ALA A 142 -0.78 -5.13 9.23
CA ALA A 142 0.61 -5.53 9.25
C ALA A 142 1.45 -4.64 10.19
N TYR A 143 1.33 -3.30 10.06
CA TYR A 143 2.02 -2.38 10.96
C TYR A 143 1.58 -2.56 12.42
N ALA A 144 0.28 -2.75 12.67
CA ALA A 144 -0.25 -2.98 14.01
C ALA A 144 0.27 -4.28 14.65
N ALA A 145 0.50 -5.33 13.86
CA ALA A 145 0.97 -6.62 14.33
C ALA A 145 2.50 -6.72 14.50
N LEU A 146 3.26 -5.77 13.94
CA LEU A 146 4.73 -5.77 13.93
C LEU A 146 5.36 -4.57 14.67
N PRO A 147 4.87 -4.16 15.86
CA PRO A 147 5.39 -2.97 16.53
C PRO A 147 6.88 -3.08 16.88
N PHE A 148 7.38 -4.31 17.10
CA PHE A 148 8.78 -4.58 17.43
C PHE A 148 9.75 -4.42 16.24
N LEU A 149 9.25 -4.40 15.00
CA LEU A 149 10.08 -4.17 13.80
C LEU A 149 10.08 -2.70 13.35
N GLN A 150 9.10 -1.90 13.78
CA GLN A 150 8.93 -0.52 13.34
C GLN A 150 10.10 0.39 13.75
N GLY A 151 10.63 1.13 12.78
CA GLY A 151 11.81 1.99 12.94
C GLY A 151 13.14 1.26 12.82
N ASN A 152 13.12 -0.07 12.67
CA ASN A 152 14.29 -0.90 12.38
C ASN A 152 14.09 -1.58 11.02
N GLY A 153 13.53 -2.80 11.01
CA GLY A 153 13.33 -3.58 9.79
C GLY A 153 12.16 -3.14 8.91
N ILE A 154 11.20 -2.38 9.46
CA ILE A 154 10.09 -1.77 8.70
C ILE A 154 9.93 -0.29 9.11
N PRO A 155 9.24 0.56 8.32
CA PRO A 155 8.97 1.95 8.69
C PRO A 155 8.18 2.05 10.00
N ARG A 156 8.30 3.19 10.70
CA ARG A 156 7.29 3.55 11.71
C ARG A 156 5.98 3.93 11.03
N CYS A 157 4.86 3.41 11.53
CA CYS A 157 3.53 3.89 11.20
C CYS A 157 3.09 4.88 12.28
N TYR A 158 2.91 6.15 11.89
CA TYR A 158 2.47 7.21 12.80
C TYR A 158 0.94 7.23 12.97
N GLY A 159 0.21 6.53 12.10
CA GLY A 159 -1.23 6.40 12.16
C GLY A 159 -1.86 6.32 10.78
N SER A 160 -3.17 6.56 10.75
CA SER A 160 -3.98 6.58 9.54
C SER A 160 -4.91 7.80 9.52
N GLY A 161 -5.56 8.01 8.38
CA GLY A 161 -6.54 9.07 8.20
C GLY A 161 -7.30 8.95 6.89
N THR A 162 -8.06 9.97 6.56
CA THR A 162 -8.80 10.08 5.30
C THR A 162 -8.57 11.43 4.64
N MET A 163 -8.45 11.43 3.32
CA MET A 163 -8.19 12.61 2.51
C MET A 163 -9.49 13.35 2.23
N ASP A 164 -9.51 14.64 2.54
CA ASP A 164 -10.58 15.56 2.12
C ASP A 164 -10.22 16.12 0.74
N LEU A 165 -10.81 15.51 -0.30
CA LEU A 165 -10.56 15.85 -1.69
C LEU A 165 -11.82 16.50 -2.30
N PRO A 166 -11.71 17.70 -2.90
CA PRO A 166 -12.86 18.39 -3.48
C PRO A 166 -13.59 17.56 -4.54
N GLY A 167 -14.92 17.58 -4.50
CA GLY A 167 -15.77 16.96 -5.52
C GLY A 167 -15.81 15.42 -5.50
N ARG A 168 -15.36 14.81 -4.41
CA ARG A 168 -15.39 13.34 -4.22
C ARG A 168 -16.59 12.93 -3.38
N ALA A 169 -17.17 11.79 -3.71
CA ALA A 169 -18.19 11.14 -2.88
C ALA A 169 -17.57 10.23 -1.82
N ILE A 170 -16.26 9.94 -1.92
CA ILE A 170 -15.48 9.21 -0.92
C ILE A 170 -14.33 10.07 -0.38
N CYS A 171 -13.87 9.76 0.83
CA CYS A 171 -12.61 10.26 1.37
C CYS A 171 -11.57 9.13 1.30
N PRO A 172 -10.62 9.13 0.35
CA PRO A 172 -9.60 8.09 0.24
C PRO A 172 -8.85 7.87 1.56
N ARG A 173 -8.61 6.60 1.91
CA ARG A 173 -7.89 6.25 3.14
C ARG A 173 -6.40 6.52 2.96
N ALA A 174 -5.71 6.83 4.05
CA ALA A 174 -4.29 7.13 4.02
C ALA A 174 -3.56 6.58 5.24
N LEU A 175 -2.29 6.22 5.03
CA LEU A 175 -1.33 5.85 6.06
C LEU A 175 -0.21 6.89 6.15
N LEU A 176 0.21 7.18 7.38
CA LEU A 176 1.31 8.09 7.68
C LEU A 176 2.51 7.25 8.12
N LEU A 177 3.56 7.23 7.30
CA LEU A 177 4.72 6.35 7.46
C LEU A 177 6.01 7.15 7.59
N GLU A 178 7.00 6.55 8.24
CA GLU A 178 8.37 7.07 8.33
C GLU A 178 8.93 7.33 6.92
N TYR A 179 9.47 8.53 6.71
CA TYR A 179 10.26 8.81 5.52
C TYR A 179 11.69 8.30 5.70
N ILE A 180 12.05 7.29 4.91
CA ILE A 180 13.41 6.73 4.90
C ILE A 180 14.28 7.61 4.00
N GLN A 181 14.85 8.67 4.57
CA GLN A 181 15.62 9.66 3.82
C GLN A 181 16.83 9.04 3.09
N GLY A 182 17.05 9.48 1.85
CA GLY A 182 18.21 9.11 1.05
C GLY A 182 18.30 7.63 0.72
N SER A 183 17.19 6.88 0.82
CA SER A 183 17.16 5.45 0.51
C SER A 183 17.25 5.17 -0.98
N LYS A 184 17.83 4.02 -1.34
CA LYS A 184 17.70 3.40 -2.66
C LYS A 184 17.02 2.04 -2.53
N THR A 185 16.27 1.63 -3.55
CA THR A 185 15.72 0.27 -3.60
C THR A 185 16.83 -0.76 -3.83
N LEU A 186 16.55 -2.05 -3.64
CA LEU A 186 17.49 -3.12 -4.01
C LEU A 186 17.82 -3.10 -5.52
N ARG A 187 16.95 -2.54 -6.37
CA ARG A 187 17.24 -2.38 -7.80
C ARG A 187 18.32 -1.34 -8.08
N ASP A 188 18.41 -0.32 -7.23
CA ASP A 188 19.20 0.90 -7.50
C ASP A 188 20.44 1.03 -6.61
N VAL A 189 20.50 0.29 -5.50
CA VAL A 189 21.66 0.27 -4.60
C VAL A 189 22.85 -0.41 -5.29
N HIS A 190 24.05 0.14 -5.13
CA HIS A 190 25.24 -0.52 -5.65
C HIS A 190 25.51 -1.80 -4.85
N PRO A 191 25.68 -2.98 -5.49
CA PRO A 191 25.83 -4.26 -4.78
C PRO A 191 26.95 -4.26 -3.73
N SER A 192 28.09 -3.65 -4.05
CA SER A 192 29.24 -3.59 -3.13
C SER A 192 29.03 -2.68 -1.92
N ALA A 193 27.96 -1.87 -1.90
CA ALA A 193 27.62 -1.03 -0.75
C ALA A 193 26.83 -1.83 0.30
N VAL A 194 26.23 -2.97 -0.08
CA VAL A 194 25.44 -3.80 0.82
C VAL A 194 26.33 -4.87 1.45
N GLY A 195 26.67 -4.68 2.73
CA GLY A 195 27.45 -5.67 3.49
C GLY A 195 26.61 -6.80 4.08
N ASP A 196 27.27 -7.90 4.43
CA ASP A 196 26.66 -9.12 5.00
C ASP A 196 25.78 -8.86 6.23
N ALA A 197 26.13 -7.86 7.05
CA ALA A 197 25.35 -7.51 8.23
C ALA A 197 23.93 -7.04 7.87
N LEU A 198 23.78 -6.28 6.78
CA LEU A 198 22.47 -5.81 6.31
C LEU A 198 21.65 -6.94 5.71
N VAL A 199 22.30 -7.84 4.98
CA VAL A 199 21.68 -9.05 4.42
C VAL A 199 21.14 -9.92 5.55
N LYS A 200 21.95 -10.17 6.59
CA LYS A 200 21.51 -10.89 7.80
C LYS A 200 20.36 -10.17 8.49
N SER A 201 20.44 -8.84 8.63
CA SER A 201 19.38 -8.04 9.22
C SER A 201 18.05 -8.17 8.46
N LEU A 202 18.07 -8.20 7.12
CA LEU A 202 16.86 -8.42 6.30
C LEU A 202 16.29 -9.81 6.51
N ILE A 203 17.14 -10.85 6.49
CA ILE A 203 16.71 -12.24 6.73
C ILE A 203 16.04 -12.35 8.10
N THR A 204 16.69 -11.85 9.16
CA THR A 204 16.13 -11.86 10.51
C THR A 204 14.83 -11.05 10.60
N THR A 205 14.73 -9.93 9.87
CA THR A 205 13.47 -9.15 9.82
C THR A 205 12.34 -9.99 9.23
N VAL A 206 12.57 -10.70 8.13
CA VAL A 206 11.57 -11.56 7.50
C VAL A 206 11.22 -12.74 8.42
N GLU A 207 12.21 -13.44 8.99
CA GLU A 207 11.97 -14.56 9.91
C GLU A 207 11.08 -14.15 11.10
N LEU A 208 11.37 -13.01 11.74
CA LEU A 208 10.57 -12.51 12.86
C LEU A 208 9.17 -12.03 12.44
N MET A 209 9.06 -11.47 11.22
CA MET A 209 7.80 -11.00 10.67
C MET A 209 6.86 -12.16 10.35
N GLN A 210 7.41 -13.22 9.73
CA GLN A 210 6.65 -14.37 9.24
C GLN A 210 5.86 -15.07 10.34
N GLU A 211 6.21 -14.94 11.62
CA GLU A 211 5.40 -15.47 12.72
C GLU A 211 3.97 -14.90 12.80
N ARG A 212 3.74 -13.70 12.24
CA ARG A 212 2.46 -12.97 12.35
C ARG A 212 1.92 -12.47 11.02
N VAL A 213 2.82 -12.14 10.09
CA VAL A 213 2.50 -11.45 8.85
C VAL A 213 3.29 -12.08 7.71
N MET A 214 2.60 -12.39 6.63
CA MET A 214 3.19 -12.65 5.32
C MET A 214 3.10 -11.35 4.51
N HIS A 215 4.18 -10.95 3.86
CA HIS A 215 4.25 -9.75 3.03
C HIS A 215 3.51 -9.95 1.70
N ASP A 216 3.63 -11.12 1.07
CA ASP A 216 2.90 -11.53 -0.14
C ASP A 216 3.13 -10.62 -1.37
N ASP A 217 4.20 -9.82 -1.33
CA ASP A 217 4.69 -9.00 -2.45
C ASP A 217 6.19 -8.70 -2.28
N MET A 218 6.95 -9.75 -1.98
CA MET A 218 8.38 -9.62 -1.79
C MET A 218 9.09 -9.40 -3.13
N ASN A 219 9.49 -8.16 -3.39
CA ASN A 219 10.17 -7.79 -4.63
C ASN A 219 11.25 -6.71 -4.37
N PRO A 220 12.23 -6.54 -5.27
CA PRO A 220 13.37 -5.65 -5.02
C PRO A 220 13.00 -4.15 -4.95
N GLY A 221 11.81 -3.75 -5.40
CA GLY A 221 11.29 -2.40 -5.20
C GLY A 221 10.83 -2.12 -3.76
N ASN A 222 10.44 -3.17 -3.04
CA ASN A 222 9.92 -3.11 -1.67
C ASN A 222 11.01 -3.27 -0.60
N ILE A 223 12.29 -3.30 -1.02
CA ILE A 223 13.46 -3.40 -0.13
C ILE A 223 14.27 -2.14 -0.27
N LEU A 224 14.34 -1.34 0.79
CA LEU A 224 15.08 -0.09 0.84
C LEU A 224 16.39 -0.23 1.62
N PHE A 225 17.43 0.45 1.15
CA PHE A 225 18.71 0.60 1.83
C PHE A 225 18.97 2.07 2.09
N SER A 226 19.25 2.44 3.34
CA SER A 226 19.47 3.83 3.75
C SER A 226 20.71 3.99 4.64
N PRO A 227 21.52 5.05 4.41
CA PRO A 227 21.56 5.86 3.18
C PRO A 227 21.96 5.01 1.96
N GLY A 228 21.46 5.29 0.76
CA GLY A 228 21.64 4.42 -0.40
C GLY A 228 23.09 4.22 -0.89
N ASP A 229 24.00 5.16 -0.60
CA ASP A 229 25.40 5.06 -1.05
C ASP A 229 26.31 4.32 -0.05
N ARG A 230 25.96 4.36 1.24
CA ARG A 230 26.64 3.63 2.31
C ARG A 230 25.59 3.14 3.32
N PRO A 231 24.81 2.12 2.97
CA PRO A 231 23.69 1.69 3.79
C PRO A 231 24.14 1.25 5.17
N THR A 232 23.39 1.68 6.18
CA THR A 232 23.52 1.21 7.57
C THR A 232 22.22 0.58 8.07
N ARG A 233 21.14 0.72 7.31
CA ARG A 233 19.83 0.17 7.60
C ARG A 233 19.21 -0.38 6.31
N ALA A 234 18.54 -1.52 6.44
CA ALA A 234 17.71 -2.09 5.39
C ALA A 234 16.27 -2.22 5.89
N VAL A 235 15.29 -1.91 5.04
CA VAL A 235 13.88 -1.72 5.44
C VAL A 235 12.96 -2.37 4.42
N LEU A 236 11.96 -3.12 4.88
CA LEU A 236 10.86 -3.62 4.06
C LEU A 236 9.70 -2.64 4.08
N ILE A 237 9.14 -2.36 2.92
CA ILE A 237 8.02 -1.42 2.74
C ILE A 237 6.90 -2.08 1.94
N ASP A 238 5.74 -1.43 1.93
CA ASP A 238 4.58 -1.81 1.10
C ASP A 238 3.90 -3.14 1.49
N PHE A 239 3.13 -3.10 2.58
CA PHE A 239 2.37 -4.25 3.06
C PHE A 239 0.94 -4.31 2.51
N GLY A 240 0.67 -3.72 1.33
CA GLY A 240 -0.69 -3.68 0.77
C GLY A 240 -1.29 -5.07 0.53
N ASN A 241 -0.47 -6.04 0.12
CA ASN A 241 -0.88 -7.43 -0.07
C ASN A 241 -0.74 -8.30 1.18
N ALA A 242 -0.30 -7.73 2.31
CA ALA A 242 0.05 -8.54 3.46
C ALA A 242 -1.11 -9.41 3.96
N VAL A 243 -0.77 -10.64 4.33
CA VAL A 243 -1.70 -11.62 4.87
C VAL A 243 -1.41 -11.80 6.36
N MET A 244 -2.44 -11.61 7.18
CA MET A 244 -2.36 -11.82 8.62
C MET A 244 -2.47 -13.31 8.95
N ARG A 245 -1.64 -13.79 9.88
CA ARG A 245 -1.81 -15.12 10.45
C ARG A 245 -3.13 -15.17 11.25
N ARG A 246 -4.02 -16.08 10.86
CA ARG A 246 -5.33 -16.27 11.52
C ARG A 246 -5.22 -17.26 12.67
N ASP A 247 -6.04 -17.04 13.71
CA ASP A 247 -6.20 -17.98 14.81
C ASP A 247 -6.65 -19.35 14.29
N GLY A 248 -6.01 -20.41 14.77
CA GLY A 248 -6.32 -21.79 14.39
C GLY A 248 -5.60 -22.31 13.12
N ARG A 249 -4.80 -21.48 12.43
CA ARG A 249 -3.91 -22.00 11.38
C ARG A 249 -2.68 -22.68 12.00
N SER A 250 -2.45 -23.95 11.67
CA SER A 250 -1.25 -24.67 12.12
C SER A 250 0.03 -23.99 11.63
N ASP A 251 1.12 -24.15 12.39
CA ASP A 251 2.45 -23.65 12.00
C ASP A 251 2.85 -24.19 10.63
N GLU A 252 2.69 -25.50 10.42
CA GLU A 252 2.98 -26.19 9.15
C GLU A 252 2.26 -25.53 7.96
N ASN A 253 0.93 -25.43 8.01
CA ASN A 253 0.16 -24.83 6.92
C ASN A 253 0.48 -23.34 6.72
N TRP A 254 0.88 -22.64 7.78
CA TRP A 254 1.27 -21.25 7.69
C TRP A 254 2.61 -21.09 6.96
N HIS A 255 3.64 -21.81 7.41
CA HIS A 255 4.99 -21.74 6.83
C HIS A 255 5.06 -22.35 5.43
N ASP A 256 4.33 -23.42 5.15
CA ASP A 256 4.30 -24.05 3.81
C ASP A 256 3.74 -23.12 2.74
N SER A 257 2.87 -22.19 3.12
CA SER A 257 2.33 -21.18 2.21
C SER A 257 3.13 -19.86 2.18
N ASN A 258 4.11 -19.70 3.08
CA ASN A 258 4.84 -18.44 3.23
C ASN A 258 6.16 -18.48 2.47
N ASP A 259 6.18 -17.87 1.29
CA ASP A 259 7.36 -17.85 0.42
C ASP A 259 8.23 -16.60 0.60
N ASP A 260 7.92 -15.69 1.54
CA ASP A 260 8.60 -14.38 1.63
C ASP A 260 10.11 -14.51 1.82
N LEU A 261 10.56 -15.43 2.68
CA LEU A 261 11.98 -15.64 2.94
C LEU A 261 12.70 -16.20 1.71
N HIS A 262 12.05 -17.10 0.97
CA HIS A 262 12.60 -17.64 -0.26
C HIS A 262 12.67 -16.56 -1.34
N ALA A 263 11.57 -15.82 -1.56
CA ALA A 263 11.51 -14.70 -2.49
C ALA A 263 12.54 -13.60 -2.16
N MET A 264 12.74 -13.30 -0.87
CA MET A 264 13.79 -12.39 -0.39
C MET A 264 15.18 -12.90 -0.78
N LYS A 265 15.48 -14.18 -0.51
CA LYS A 265 16.79 -14.78 -0.87
C LYS A 265 17.02 -14.74 -2.38
N ILE A 266 15.98 -14.98 -3.19
CA ILE A 266 16.06 -14.83 -4.65
C ILE A 266 16.42 -13.40 -5.03
N CYS A 267 15.70 -12.40 -4.49
CA CYS A 267 15.97 -10.99 -4.76
C CYS A 267 17.43 -10.61 -4.42
N LEU A 268 17.89 -10.98 -3.23
CA LEU A 268 19.25 -10.69 -2.79
C LEU A 268 20.31 -11.38 -3.67
N ARG A 269 20.10 -12.65 -4.04
CA ARG A 269 21.02 -13.38 -4.92
C ARG A 269 21.12 -12.73 -6.30
N VAL A 270 19.99 -12.35 -6.89
CA VAL A 270 19.95 -11.76 -8.24
C VAL A 270 20.61 -10.38 -8.26
N TYR A 271 20.29 -9.52 -7.30
CA TYR A 271 20.72 -8.11 -7.34
C TYR A 271 22.07 -7.87 -6.68
N LEU A 272 22.44 -8.63 -5.65
CA LEU A 272 23.72 -8.47 -4.95
C LEU A 272 24.80 -9.45 -5.44
N LYS A 273 24.44 -10.45 -6.26
CA LYS A 273 25.34 -11.51 -6.74
C LYS A 273 25.99 -12.32 -5.60
N ILE A 274 25.27 -12.48 -4.49
CA ILE A 274 25.72 -13.22 -3.31
C ILE A 274 25.12 -14.63 -3.28
N ASN A 275 25.91 -15.60 -2.81
CA ASN A 275 25.43 -16.96 -2.57
C ASN A 275 24.90 -17.08 -1.14
N LEU A 276 23.58 -17.06 -0.99
CA LEU A 276 22.89 -17.39 0.25
C LEU A 276 22.61 -18.89 0.26
N THR A 277 23.30 -19.62 1.13
CA THR A 277 23.00 -21.01 1.53
C THR A 277 21.93 -20.99 2.62
#